data_AF-A0A258DMT4-F1
#
_entry.id   AF-A0A258DMT4-F1
#
_cell.length_a   1.000
_cell.length_b   1.000
_cell.length_c   1.000
_cell.angle_alpha   90.00
_cell.angle_beta   90.00
_cell.angle_gamma   90.00
#
_symmetry.space_group_name_H-M   'P 1'
#
loop_
_entity.id
_entity.type
_entity.pdbx_description
1 polymer ?
#
loop_
_entity_poly.entity_id
_entity_poly.type
_entity_poly.pdbx_seq_one_letter_code
_entity_poly.pdbx_strand_id
1 'polypeptide(L)'
;DDKGALNEMKTDRTCWKGKDTPPVTPAAQLKFENGKVHLTCSNPSASIGYRFSEKEGWKVYTAPFEVKTGKTIYVNSHRIGYEPAEISLVIQ
;
A
#
# COMPACT_ATOMS: atom_id res chain seq x y z
N ASP A 1 -16.75 -42.54 -13.34
CA ASP A 1 -15.49 -42.18 -14.00
C ASP A 1 -15.12 -40.80 -13.48
N ASP A 2 -14.29 -40.76 -12.44
CA ASP A 2 -13.74 -39.54 -11.85
C ASP A 2 -12.53 -39.16 -12.71
N LYS A 3 -12.66 -38.10 -13.51
CA LYS A 3 -11.55 -37.51 -14.25
C LYS A 3 -11.22 -36.17 -13.62
N GLY A 4 -10.39 -36.25 -12.59
CA GLY A 4 -9.66 -35.11 -12.07
C GLY A 4 -8.75 -34.45 -13.10
N ALA A 5 -8.33 -33.25 -12.68
CA ALA A 5 -7.08 -32.59 -12.99
C ALA A 5 -7.00 -31.75 -14.29
N LEU A 6 -6.80 -30.44 -14.06
CA LEU A 6 -6.06 -29.49 -14.91
C LEU A 6 -6.83 -28.84 -16.07
N ASN A 7 -7.65 -27.83 -15.76
CA ASN A 7 -7.86 -26.72 -16.70
C ASN A 7 -7.93 -25.33 -16.05
N GLU A 8 -7.96 -25.24 -14.71
CA GLU A 8 -8.14 -23.98 -13.97
C GLU A 8 -6.83 -23.19 -13.77
N MET A 9 -5.76 -23.46 -14.54
CA MET A 9 -4.47 -22.76 -14.38
C MET A 9 -4.05 -22.01 -15.64
N LYS A 10 -5.03 -21.58 -16.46
CA LYS A 10 -4.77 -20.84 -17.71
C LYS A 10 -5.61 -19.58 -17.88
N THR A 11 -6.09 -18.99 -16.78
CA THR A 11 -6.75 -17.68 -16.82
C THR A 11 -6.24 -16.81 -15.68
N ASP A 12 -5.01 -16.33 -15.78
CA ASP A 12 -4.62 -15.09 -15.07
C ASP A 12 -3.31 -14.48 -15.59
N ARG A 13 -2.53 -15.19 -16.42
CA ARG A 13 -1.30 -14.66 -17.02
C ARG A 13 -1.52 -13.46 -17.97
N THR A 14 -2.76 -13.21 -18.38
CA THR A 14 -3.12 -12.08 -19.25
C THR A 14 -3.42 -10.79 -18.48
N CYS A 15 -3.60 -10.85 -17.15
CA CYS A 15 -3.93 -9.67 -16.34
C CYS A 15 -2.75 -8.69 -16.17
N TRP A 16 -1.52 -9.17 -16.34
CA TRP A 16 -0.30 -8.44 -15.97
C TRP A 16 0.61 -8.08 -17.15
N LYS A 17 0.04 -7.78 -18.34
CA LYS A 17 0.81 -7.46 -19.56
C LYS A 17 1.97 -8.46 -19.83
N GLY A 18 1.78 -9.75 -19.53
CA GLY A 18 2.80 -10.78 -19.77
C GLY A 18 3.95 -10.86 -18.76
N LYS A 19 3.84 -10.23 -17.57
CA LYS A 19 4.71 -10.54 -16.43
C LYS A 19 4.08 -11.60 -15.53
N ASP A 20 4.88 -12.58 -15.13
CA ASP A 20 4.47 -13.69 -14.26
C ASP A 20 4.16 -13.24 -12.82
N THR A 21 4.61 -12.03 -12.45
CA THR A 21 4.46 -11.47 -11.10
C THR A 21 3.63 -10.19 -11.11
N PRO A 22 2.75 -10.00 -10.11
CA PRO A 22 2.10 -8.72 -9.90
C PRO A 22 3.15 -7.60 -9.72
N PRO A 23 2.99 -6.42 -10.34
CA PRO A 23 3.74 -5.23 -9.99
C PRO A 23 3.51 -4.85 -8.52
N VAL A 24 4.57 -4.38 -7.88
CA VAL A 24 4.54 -3.90 -6.50
C VAL A 24 3.97 -2.47 -6.47
N THR A 25 3.10 -2.18 -5.52
CA THR A 25 2.59 -0.82 -5.30
C THR A 25 3.75 0.09 -4.88
N PRO A 26 3.95 1.26 -5.50
CA PRO A 26 4.97 2.18 -5.03
C PRO A 26 4.68 2.62 -3.60
N ALA A 27 5.71 2.59 -2.75
CA ALA A 27 5.61 3.02 -1.38
C ALA A 27 5.19 4.49 -1.29
N ALA A 28 4.32 4.81 -0.33
CA ALA A 28 3.93 6.19 -0.06
C ALA A 28 5.14 7.02 0.42
N GLN A 29 5.11 8.31 0.13
CA GLN A 29 6.08 9.27 0.59
C GLN A 29 5.44 10.14 1.67
N LEU A 30 6.17 10.38 2.75
CA LEU A 30 5.79 11.32 3.80
C LEU A 30 6.47 12.66 3.53
N LYS A 31 5.66 13.71 3.49
CA LYS A 31 6.12 15.09 3.52
C LYS A 31 5.57 15.74 4.79
N PHE A 32 6.43 16.40 5.54
CA PHE A 32 6.01 17.19 6.69
C PHE A 32 6.09 18.66 6.31
N GLU A 33 4.95 19.32 6.18
CA GLU A 33 4.86 20.71 5.74
C GLU A 33 3.85 21.43 6.63
N ASN A 34 4.18 22.65 7.06
CA ASN A 34 3.28 23.50 7.87
C ASN A 34 2.73 22.82 9.14
N GLY A 35 3.54 21.95 9.78
CA GLY A 35 3.15 21.19 10.98
C GLY A 35 2.23 19.98 10.71
N LYS A 36 1.99 19.64 9.44
CA LYS A 36 1.10 18.56 9.03
C LYS A 36 1.84 17.48 8.25
N VAL A 37 1.42 16.24 8.44
CA VAL A 37 1.88 15.11 7.63
C VAL A 37 1.04 14.99 6.38
N HIS A 38 1.72 15.09 5.24
CA HIS A 38 1.21 14.87 3.91
C HIS A 38 1.72 13.52 3.41
N LEU A 39 0.83 12.53 3.30
CA LEU A 39 1.14 11.26 2.65
C LEU A 39 0.77 11.35 1.17
N THR A 40 1.72 11.02 0.30
CA THR A 40 1.53 11.05 -1.15
C THR A 40 2.07 9.76 -1.77
N CYS A 41 1.27 9.07 -2.58
CA CYS A 41 1.75 7.90 -3.33
C CYS A 41 1.93 8.30 -4.80
N SER A 42 2.96 7.77 -5.46
CA SER A 42 3.17 7.99 -6.90
C SER A 42 2.02 7.42 -7.75
N ASN A 43 1.22 6.52 -7.20
CA ASN A 43 0.08 5.92 -7.88
C ASN A 43 -1.25 6.47 -7.32
N PRO A 44 -1.98 7.31 -8.07
CA PRO A 44 -3.18 7.99 -7.57
C PRO A 44 -4.36 7.05 -7.30
N SER A 45 -4.37 5.85 -7.88
CA SER A 45 -5.38 4.82 -7.63
C SER A 45 -5.03 3.88 -6.46
N ALA A 46 -3.95 4.14 -5.72
CA ALA A 46 -3.59 3.34 -4.55
C ALA A 46 -4.20 3.96 -3.28
N SER A 47 -4.72 3.11 -2.40
CA SER A 47 -5.18 3.51 -1.08
C SER A 47 -4.01 3.55 -0.12
N ILE A 48 -3.92 4.61 0.67
CA ILE A 48 -2.86 4.78 1.67
C ILE A 48 -3.48 4.56 3.06
N GLY A 49 -3.03 3.51 3.75
CA GLY A 49 -3.30 3.28 5.16
C GLY A 49 -2.11 3.74 6.01
N TYR A 50 -2.37 4.23 7.21
CA TYR A 50 -1.33 4.58 8.19
C TYR A 50 -1.71 4.15 9.61
N ARG A 51 -0.70 3.85 10.43
CA ARG A 51 -0.84 3.58 11.87
C ARG A 51 0.38 4.13 12.61
N PHE A 52 0.23 4.49 13.88
CA PHE A 52 1.36 4.96 14.71
C PHE A 52 1.96 3.86 15.57
N SER A 53 1.27 2.74 15.72
CA SER A 53 1.70 1.60 16.53
C SER A 53 0.99 0.34 16.07
N GLU A 54 1.59 -0.81 16.31
CA GLU A 54 1.00 -2.11 15.97
C GLU A 54 -0.26 -2.44 16.78
N LYS A 55 -0.41 -1.80 17.94
CA LYS A 55 -1.61 -1.88 18.79
C LYS A 55 -2.79 -1.09 18.23
N GLU A 56 -2.53 -0.11 17.36
CA GLU A 56 -3.58 0.67 16.70
C GLU A 56 -3.96 0.04 15.36
N GLY A 57 -5.24 0.14 15.02
CA GLY A 57 -5.74 -0.25 13.70
C GLY A 57 -5.22 0.66 12.60
N TRP A 58 -5.18 0.15 11.37
CA TRP A 58 -4.89 0.96 10.19
C TRP A 58 -5.96 2.02 9.97
N LYS A 59 -5.53 3.27 9.80
CA LYS A 59 -6.37 4.42 9.47
C LYS A 59 -6.17 4.76 8.01
N VAL A 60 -7.24 4.99 7.28
CA VAL A 60 -7.14 5.42 5.87
C VAL A 60 -6.74 6.89 5.83
N TYR A 61 -5.71 7.21 5.06
CA TYR A 61 -5.30 8.59 4.80
C TYR A 61 -6.27 9.23 3.82
N THR A 62 -7.04 10.19 4.30
CA THR A 62 -8.00 10.97 3.50
C THR A 62 -7.57 12.43 3.36
N ALA A 63 -6.88 12.97 4.35
CA ALA A 63 -6.42 14.36 4.38
C ALA A 63 -5.16 14.50 5.26
N PRO A 64 -4.36 15.57 5.04
CA PRO A 64 -3.23 15.90 5.89
C PRO A 64 -3.66 16.13 7.33
N PHE A 65 -2.89 15.63 8.29
CA PHE A 65 -3.21 15.73 9.72
C PHE A 65 -2.01 16.24 10.52
N GLU A 66 -2.29 16.86 11.66
CA GLU A 66 -1.26 17.35 12.57
C GLU A 66 -0.74 16.22 13.46
N VAL A 67 0.58 16.10 13.55
CA VAL A 67 1.24 15.09 14.39
C VAL A 67 2.59 15.61 14.85
N LYS A 68 3.00 15.17 16.03
CA LYS A 68 4.31 15.53 16.59
C LYS A 68 5.43 14.89 15.78
N THR A 69 6.46 15.68 15.47
CA THR A 69 7.74 15.20 14.96
C THR A 69 8.41 14.28 15.99
N GLY A 70 9.31 13.42 15.54
CA GLY A 70 9.95 12.37 16.33
C GLY A 70 9.09 11.12 16.56
N LYS A 71 7.90 11.03 15.96
CA LYS A 71 7.09 9.80 15.98
C LYS A 71 7.32 8.95 14.74
N THR A 72 7.38 7.64 14.94
CA THR A 72 7.34 6.67 13.84
C THR A 72 5.90 6.48 13.38
N ILE A 73 5.69 6.57 12.08
CA ILE A 73 4.44 6.25 11.41
C ILE A 73 4.69 5.12 10.42
N TYR A 74 3.81 4.13 10.45
CA TYR A 74 3.79 3.03 9.50
C TYR A 74 2.78 3.38 8.43
N VAL A 75 3.16 3.25 7.18
CA VAL A 75 2.34 3.58 6.02
C VAL A 75 2.28 2.36 5.12
N ASN A 76 1.08 1.93 4.78
CA ASN A 76 0.82 0.81 3.89
C ASN A 76 0.08 1.31 2.65
N SER A 77 0.68 1.11 1.49
CA SER A 77 0.14 1.47 0.20
C SER A 77 -0.42 0.22 -0.45
N HIS A 78 -1.73 0.14 -0.62
CA HIS A 78 -2.40 -1.03 -1.19
C HIS A 78 -3.25 -0.63 -2.40
N ARG A 79 -3.09 -1.38 -3.49
CA ARG A 79 -3.91 -1.26 -4.68
C ARG A 79 -4.42 -2.62 -5.11
N ILE A 80 -5.69 -2.69 -5.48
CA ILE A 80 -6.31 -3.93 -5.99
C ILE A 80 -5.55 -4.41 -7.21
N GLY A 81 -5.11 -5.66 -7.15
CA GLY A 81 -4.24 -6.23 -8.17
C GLY A 81 -2.88 -5.55 -8.21
N TYR A 82 -2.24 -5.25 -7.08
CA TYR A 82 -0.80 -4.98 -6.94
C TYR A 82 -0.37 -5.53 -5.57
N GLU A 83 0.91 -5.84 -5.38
CA GLU A 83 1.38 -6.19 -4.04
C GLU A 83 1.38 -4.95 -3.12
N PRO A 84 0.92 -5.07 -1.86
CA PRO A 84 0.96 -3.97 -0.92
C PRO A 84 2.41 -3.63 -0.53
N ALA A 85 2.67 -2.36 -0.28
CA ALA A 85 3.96 -1.88 0.19
C ALA A 85 3.82 -1.22 1.55
N GLU A 86 4.40 -1.83 2.58
CA GLU A 86 4.49 -1.28 3.93
C GLU A 86 5.87 -0.68 4.18
N ILE A 87 5.89 0.54 4.71
CA ILE A 87 7.09 1.25 5.10
C ILE A 87 6.91 1.91 6.47
N SER A 88 8.00 2.11 7.19
CA SER A 88 8.03 2.91 8.42
C SER A 88 8.87 4.16 8.19
N LEU A 89 8.31 5.30 8.57
CA LEU A 89 8.92 6.62 8.41
C LEU A 89 8.91 7.34 9.74
N VAL A 90 9.96 8.09 10.04
CA VAL A 90 9.99 8.98 11.21
C VAL A 90 9.54 10.36 10.74
N ILE A 91 8.57 10.93 11.44
CA ILE A 91 8.11 12.29 11.17
C ILE A 91 9.21 13.24 11.64
N GLN A 92 9.79 14.00 10.71
CA GLN A 92 10.88 14.95 10.99
C GLN A 92 10.36 16.38 11.03
#